data_AF-D6M6B0-F1
#
_entry.id   AF-D6M6B0-F1
#
_cell.length_a   1.000
_cell.length_b   1.000
_cell.length_c   1.000
_cell.angle_alpha   90.00
_cell.angle_beta   90.00
_cell.angle_gamma   90.00
#
_symmetry.space_group_name_H-M   'P 1'
#
loop_
_entity.id
_entity.type
_entity.pdbx_description
1 polymer ?
#
loop_
_entity_poly.entity_id
_entity_poly.type
_entity_poly.pdbx_seq_one_letter_code
_entity_poly.pdbx_strand_id
1 'polypeptide(L)'
;MGAVLRSLLLVPWLLPLVVAGTVFRWMLDTSNGVVNQVLLALHLVDSPVPWLNDPGYAIAGVLLCNIWIGVPFNMVILHGGLQAIPGALYEAAALDGAGPVARFRYITLPQLRPVVGVVLTLGLVYTLKVFDVIWVMTKGGPANSTQTVTTYGYQLSAGGLSRFGLGAAAGNLLIVVATAFALLYLRSLRAENPAAPGRK
;
A
#
# COMPACT_ATOMS: atom_id res chain seq x y z
N MET A 1 -2.81 -10.81 -19.69
CA MET A 1 -2.11 -11.52 -18.62
C MET A 1 -2.69 -12.91 -18.49
N GLY A 2 -1.91 -13.97 -18.72
CA GLY A 2 -2.39 -15.34 -18.62
C GLY A 2 -2.89 -15.66 -17.20
N ALA A 3 -3.83 -16.60 -17.08
CA ALA A 3 -4.45 -16.96 -15.80
C ALA A 3 -3.41 -17.39 -14.75
N VAL A 4 -2.41 -18.18 -15.14
CA VAL A 4 -1.33 -18.66 -14.26
C VAL A 4 -0.50 -17.49 -13.69
N LEU A 5 -0.08 -16.55 -14.56
CA LEU A 5 0.70 -15.39 -14.13
C LEU A 5 -0.12 -14.48 -13.18
N ARG A 6 -1.42 -14.34 -13.42
CA ARG A 6 -2.33 -13.60 -12.52
C ARG A 6 -2.45 -14.27 -11.16
N SER A 7 -2.62 -15.58 -11.12
CA SER A 7 -2.71 -16.34 -9.87
C SER A 7 -1.41 -16.24 -9.07
N LEU A 8 -0.25 -16.41 -9.72
CA LEU A 8 1.05 -16.30 -9.07
C LEU A 8 1.29 -14.91 -8.49
N LEU A 9 0.92 -13.86 -9.23
CA LEU A 9 1.10 -12.49 -8.76
C LEU A 9 0.20 -12.13 -7.59
N LEU A 10 -0.97 -12.77 -7.45
CA LEU A 10 -1.90 -12.55 -6.34
C LEU A 10 -1.51 -13.24 -5.03
N VAL A 11 -0.56 -14.19 -5.07
CA VAL A 11 -0.14 -14.95 -3.88
C VAL A 11 0.21 -14.06 -2.68
N PRO A 12 1.03 -12.99 -2.79
CA PRO A 12 1.39 -12.15 -1.65
C PRO A 12 0.19 -11.53 -0.93
N TRP A 13 -0.87 -11.18 -1.69
CA TRP A 13 -2.07 -10.56 -1.16
C TRP A 13 -3.00 -11.56 -0.46
N LEU A 14 -2.94 -12.84 -0.83
CA LEU A 14 -3.74 -13.91 -0.23
C LEU A 14 -3.11 -14.49 1.04
N LEU A 15 -1.83 -14.23 1.29
CA LEU A 15 -1.15 -14.71 2.48
C LEU A 15 -1.71 -14.03 3.74
N PRO A 16 -1.84 -14.76 4.87
CA PRO A 16 -2.13 -14.13 6.14
C PRO A 16 -1.07 -13.07 6.47
N LEU A 17 -1.50 -11.87 6.85
CA LEU A 17 -0.60 -10.74 7.12
C LEU A 17 0.44 -11.07 8.20
N VAL A 18 0.06 -11.88 9.20
CA VAL A 18 0.97 -12.34 10.24
C VAL A 18 2.09 -13.21 9.68
N VAL A 19 1.80 -14.08 8.72
CA VAL A 19 2.80 -14.92 8.06
C VAL A 19 3.74 -14.05 7.25
N ALA A 20 3.20 -13.17 6.40
CA ALA A 20 4.02 -12.26 5.59
C ALA A 20 4.92 -11.37 6.47
N GLY A 21 4.36 -10.74 7.52
CA GLY A 21 5.12 -9.91 8.45
C GLY A 21 6.19 -10.69 9.22
N THR A 22 5.92 -11.94 9.62
CA THR A 22 6.90 -12.79 10.32
C THR A 22 8.07 -13.16 9.39
N VAL A 23 7.77 -13.53 8.15
CA VAL A 23 8.80 -13.84 7.15
C VAL A 23 9.65 -12.60 6.86
N PHE A 24 9.03 -11.44 6.63
CA PHE A 24 9.76 -10.18 6.43
C PHE A 24 10.61 -9.80 7.64
N ARG A 25 10.10 -10.00 8.86
CA ARG A 25 10.86 -9.77 10.08
C ARG A 25 12.11 -10.65 10.16
N TRP A 26 12.00 -11.93 9.80
CA TRP A 26 13.16 -12.82 9.72
C TRP A 26 14.13 -12.40 8.60
N MET A 27 13.60 -12.09 7.41
CA MET A 27 14.43 -11.66 6.26
C MET A 27 15.26 -10.41 6.57
N LEU A 28 14.68 -9.48 7.34
CA LEU A 28 15.27 -8.21 7.76
C LEU A 28 15.97 -8.29 9.12
N ASP A 29 16.13 -9.49 9.70
CA ASP A 29 16.87 -9.66 10.94
C ASP A 29 18.33 -9.22 10.78
N THR A 30 18.86 -8.50 11.79
CA THR A 30 20.20 -7.91 11.71
C THR A 30 21.28 -8.98 11.65
N SER A 31 21.14 -10.07 12.40
CA SER A 31 22.18 -11.07 12.57
C SER A 31 22.09 -12.22 11.56
N ASN A 32 20.88 -12.70 11.30
CA ASN A 32 20.64 -13.91 10.52
C ASN A 32 19.72 -13.70 9.31
N GLY A 33 19.36 -12.44 8.99
CA GLY A 33 18.45 -12.14 7.89
C GLY A 33 19.08 -12.32 6.51
N VAL A 34 18.34 -12.95 5.60
CA VAL A 34 18.79 -13.19 4.22
C VAL A 34 19.12 -11.90 3.48
N VAL A 35 18.45 -10.78 3.80
CA VAL A 35 18.72 -9.48 3.15
C VAL A 35 20.13 -9.01 3.46
N ASN A 36 20.54 -9.03 4.73
CA ASN A 36 21.89 -8.64 5.11
C ASN A 36 22.94 -9.60 4.55
N GLN A 37 22.67 -10.92 4.54
CA GLN A 37 23.58 -11.90 3.95
C GLN A 37 23.86 -11.61 2.47
N VAL A 38 22.82 -11.29 1.69
CA VAL A 38 22.96 -10.95 0.27
C VAL A 38 23.70 -9.61 0.09
N LEU A 39 23.37 -8.59 0.87
CA LEU A 39 24.02 -7.28 0.78
C LEU A 39 25.52 -7.35 1.10
N LEU A 40 25.89 -8.12 2.12
CA LEU A 40 27.29 -8.36 2.49
C LEU A 40 28.02 -9.18 1.43
N ALA A 41 27.40 -10.25 0.91
CA ALA A 41 28.01 -11.08 -0.13
C ALA A 41 28.26 -10.30 -1.44
N LEU A 42 27.39 -9.35 -1.77
CA LEU A 42 27.54 -8.46 -2.92
C LEU A 42 28.44 -7.25 -2.63
N HIS A 43 29.01 -7.13 -1.43
CA HIS A 43 29.82 -5.98 -1.00
C HIS A 43 29.11 -4.63 -1.17
N LEU A 44 27.78 -4.61 -1.01
CA LEU A 44 26.98 -3.38 -1.06
C LEU A 44 26.95 -2.64 0.28
N VAL A 45 27.29 -3.32 1.36
CA VAL A 45 27.41 -2.78 2.72
C VAL A 45 28.61 -3.43 3.42
N ASP A 46 29.27 -2.68 4.30
CA ASP A 46 30.42 -3.19 5.07
C ASP A 46 30.01 -3.90 6.37
N SER A 47 28.79 -3.65 6.85
CA SER A 47 28.26 -4.22 8.08
C SER A 47 26.75 -4.48 7.99
N PRO A 48 26.19 -5.41 8.79
CA PRO A 48 24.77 -5.71 8.76
C PRO A 48 23.91 -4.49 9.11
N VAL A 49 22.92 -4.20 8.28
CA VAL A 49 22.02 -3.07 8.49
C VAL A 49 20.98 -3.43 9.56
N PRO A 50 20.76 -2.58 10.58
CA PRO A 50 19.79 -2.83 11.65
C PRO A 50 18.35 -2.50 11.22
N TRP A 51 17.86 -3.11 10.14
CA TRP A 51 16.60 -2.75 9.46
C TRP A 51 15.41 -2.49 10.39
N LEU A 52 15.21 -3.32 11.42
CA LEU A 52 14.08 -3.20 12.35
C LEU A 52 14.48 -2.70 13.74
N ASN A 53 15.78 -2.51 13.99
CA ASN A 53 16.35 -2.17 15.29
C ASN A 53 16.80 -0.70 15.36
N ASP A 54 16.86 -0.01 14.23
CA ASP A 54 17.19 1.41 14.15
C ASP A 54 15.96 2.26 13.70
N PRO A 55 15.68 3.40 14.36
CA PRO A 55 14.53 4.24 14.03
C PRO A 55 14.49 4.76 12.59
N GLY A 56 15.66 5.00 11.97
CA GLY A 56 15.78 5.50 10.61
C GLY A 56 15.45 4.45 9.55
N TYR A 57 15.68 3.16 9.85
CA TYR A 57 15.45 2.07 8.89
C TYR A 57 14.12 1.32 9.11
N ALA A 58 13.60 1.26 10.33
CA ALA A 58 12.44 0.43 10.68
C ALA A 58 11.20 0.74 9.83
N ILE A 59 10.95 2.01 9.54
CA ILE A 59 9.81 2.41 8.70
C ILE A 59 9.97 1.92 7.26
N ALA A 60 11.20 1.90 6.71
CA ALA A 60 11.46 1.40 5.38
C ALA A 60 11.18 -0.11 5.30
N GLY A 61 11.61 -0.89 6.30
CA GLY A 61 11.33 -2.33 6.37
C GLY A 61 9.82 -2.64 6.39
N VAL A 62 9.07 -1.91 7.21
CA VAL A 62 7.60 -2.01 7.28
C VAL A 62 6.95 -1.60 5.95
N LEU A 63 7.40 -0.49 5.34
CA LEU A 63 6.87 -0.01 4.06
C LEU A 63 7.10 -1.02 2.94
N LEU A 64 8.29 -1.61 2.85
CA LEU A 64 8.60 -2.63 1.85
C LEU A 64 7.69 -3.84 1.97
N CYS A 65 7.46 -4.34 3.20
CA CYS A 65 6.52 -5.43 3.44
C CYS A 65 5.10 -5.05 3.03
N ASN A 66 4.62 -3.87 3.46
CA ASN A 66 3.27 -3.40 3.14
C ASN A 66 3.05 -3.20 1.63
N ILE A 67 4.03 -2.65 0.92
CA ILE A 67 4.01 -2.49 -0.54
C ILE A 67 3.97 -3.87 -1.21
N TRP A 68 4.82 -4.80 -0.79
CA TRP A 68 4.87 -6.16 -1.37
C TRP A 68 3.53 -6.90 -1.25
N ILE A 69 2.85 -6.75 -0.11
CA ILE A 69 1.51 -7.31 0.12
C ILE A 69 0.44 -6.62 -0.73
N GLY A 70 0.50 -5.28 -0.86
CA GLY A 70 -0.56 -4.49 -1.49
C GLY A 70 -0.49 -4.41 -3.02
N VAL A 71 0.71 -4.48 -3.61
CA VAL A 71 0.93 -4.33 -5.06
C VAL A 71 0.07 -5.28 -5.91
N PRO A 72 -0.07 -6.58 -5.59
CA PRO A 72 -0.86 -7.50 -6.41
C PRO A 72 -2.30 -7.07 -6.63
N PHE A 73 -2.97 -6.62 -5.57
CA PHE A 73 -4.36 -6.19 -5.64
C PHE A 73 -4.52 -4.94 -6.53
N ASN A 74 -3.65 -3.95 -6.33
CA ASN A 74 -3.62 -2.74 -7.14
C ASN A 74 -3.33 -3.04 -8.62
N MET A 75 -2.41 -3.97 -8.88
CA MET A 75 -2.05 -4.39 -10.22
C MET A 75 -3.24 -5.01 -10.96
N VAL A 76 -4.04 -5.86 -10.31
CA VAL A 76 -5.22 -6.48 -10.95
C VAL A 76 -6.25 -5.42 -11.33
N ILE A 77 -6.51 -4.45 -10.46
CA ILE A 77 -7.43 -3.35 -10.74
C ILE A 77 -6.94 -2.51 -11.92
N LEU A 78 -5.67 -2.10 -11.89
CA LEU A 78 -5.06 -1.31 -12.98
C LEU A 78 -5.02 -2.09 -14.29
N HIS A 79 -4.78 -3.40 -14.26
CA HIS A 79 -4.81 -4.25 -15.44
C HIS A 79 -6.21 -4.33 -16.06
N GLY A 80 -7.25 -4.45 -15.24
CA GLY A 80 -8.64 -4.39 -15.71
C GLY A 80 -8.95 -3.04 -16.37
N GLY A 81 -8.47 -1.94 -15.78
CA GLY A 81 -8.57 -0.60 -16.38
C GLY A 81 -7.85 -0.47 -17.72
N LEU A 82 -6.64 -1.03 -17.82
CA LEU A 82 -5.85 -1.02 -19.05
C LEU A 82 -6.54 -1.79 -20.18
N GLN A 83 -7.21 -2.91 -19.87
CA GLN A 83 -7.95 -3.70 -20.84
C GLN A 83 -9.17 -2.98 -21.41
N ALA A 84 -9.72 -1.99 -20.70
CA ALA A 84 -10.86 -1.21 -21.17
C ALA A 84 -10.47 -0.10 -22.17
N ILE A 85 -9.18 0.20 -22.34
CA ILE A 85 -8.72 1.25 -23.25
C ILE A 85 -8.78 0.72 -24.70
N PRO A 86 -9.52 1.37 -25.62
CA PRO A 86 -9.61 0.92 -27.01
C PRO A 86 -8.24 0.90 -27.70
N GLY A 87 -7.90 -0.24 -28.32
CA GLY A 87 -6.64 -0.41 -29.06
C GLY A 87 -6.44 0.62 -30.19
N ALA A 88 -7.53 1.01 -30.86
CA ALA A 88 -7.53 1.98 -31.95
C ALA A 88 -6.89 3.34 -31.57
N LEU A 89 -6.98 3.76 -30.30
CA LEU A 89 -6.33 5.00 -29.84
C LEU A 89 -4.80 4.90 -29.94
N TYR A 90 -4.24 3.73 -29.62
CA TYR A 90 -2.80 3.50 -29.69
C TYR A 90 -2.32 3.34 -31.14
N GLU A 91 -3.14 2.76 -32.01
CA GLU A 91 -2.86 2.64 -33.45
C GLU A 91 -2.87 4.01 -34.14
N ALA A 92 -3.90 4.82 -33.88
CA ALA A 92 -3.97 6.19 -34.41
C ALA A 92 -2.76 7.02 -33.95
N ALA A 93 -2.43 6.99 -32.66
CA ALA A 93 -1.27 7.70 -32.14
C ALA A 93 0.06 7.16 -32.69
N ALA A 94 0.12 5.89 -33.10
CA ALA A 94 1.31 5.34 -33.76
C ALA A 94 1.48 5.90 -35.18
N LEU A 95 0.38 6.06 -35.92
CA LEU A 95 0.37 6.70 -37.24
C LEU A 95 0.76 8.18 -37.14
N ASP A 96 0.36 8.86 -36.06
CA ASP A 96 0.75 10.25 -35.76
C ASP A 96 2.19 10.41 -35.24
N GLY A 97 2.97 9.32 -35.19
CA GLY A 97 4.37 9.35 -34.74
C GLY A 97 4.56 9.51 -33.23
N ALA A 98 3.50 9.33 -32.42
CA ALA A 98 3.61 9.45 -30.96
C ALA A 98 4.44 8.29 -30.38
N GLY A 99 5.51 8.63 -29.66
CA GLY A 99 6.35 7.65 -28.94
C GLY A 99 5.68 7.07 -27.68
N PRO A 100 6.31 6.07 -27.03
CA PRO A 100 5.74 5.38 -25.86
C PRO A 100 5.37 6.32 -24.70
N VAL A 101 6.21 7.31 -24.40
CA VAL A 101 5.97 8.29 -23.33
C VAL A 101 4.76 9.18 -23.65
N ALA A 102 4.61 9.60 -24.91
CA ALA A 102 3.46 10.39 -25.36
C ALA A 102 2.17 9.58 -25.26
N ARG A 103 2.17 8.32 -25.73
CA ARG A 103 1.00 7.43 -25.60
C ARG A 103 0.63 7.19 -24.13
N PHE A 104 1.61 6.97 -23.24
CA PHE A 104 1.35 6.83 -21.82
C PHE A 104 0.72 8.09 -21.22
N ARG A 105 1.30 9.28 -21.47
CA ARG A 105 0.85 10.54 -20.86
C ARG A 105 -0.49 11.03 -21.40
N TYR A 106 -0.75 10.84 -22.69
CA TYR A 106 -1.92 11.42 -23.37
C TYR A 106 -3.07 10.43 -23.62
N ILE A 107 -2.81 9.13 -23.58
CA ILE A 107 -3.84 8.09 -23.79
C ILE A 107 -4.02 7.26 -22.53
N THR A 108 -2.96 6.57 -22.09
CA THR A 108 -3.06 5.60 -20.99
C THR A 108 -3.43 6.26 -19.66
N LEU A 109 -2.66 7.25 -19.23
CA LEU A 109 -2.85 7.90 -17.95
C LEU A 109 -4.21 8.61 -17.84
N PRO A 110 -4.68 9.40 -18.83
CA PRO A 110 -5.98 10.04 -18.78
C PRO A 110 -7.15 9.05 -18.70
N GLN A 111 -7.11 7.99 -19.52
CA GLN A 111 -8.15 6.96 -19.53
C GLN A 111 -8.13 6.10 -18.27
N LEU A 112 -6.97 5.93 -17.63
CA LEU A 112 -6.84 5.23 -16.35
C LEU A 112 -7.22 6.06 -15.13
N ARG A 113 -7.38 7.39 -15.23
CA ARG A 113 -7.64 8.27 -14.06
C ARG A 113 -8.76 7.76 -13.14
N PRO A 114 -9.93 7.30 -13.63
CA PRO A 114 -10.98 6.80 -12.75
C PRO A 114 -10.54 5.55 -11.97
N VAL A 115 -9.80 4.66 -12.63
CA VAL A 115 -9.29 3.41 -12.03
C VAL A 115 -8.19 3.71 -11.01
N VAL A 116 -7.28 4.65 -11.33
CA VAL A 116 -6.25 5.13 -10.41
C VAL A 116 -6.89 5.79 -9.18
N GLY A 117 -7.96 6.57 -9.36
CA GLY A 117 -8.71 7.16 -8.25
C GLY A 117 -9.25 6.10 -7.27
N VAL A 118 -9.81 5.00 -7.79
CA VAL A 118 -10.25 3.87 -6.97
C VAL A 118 -9.08 3.23 -6.23
N VAL A 119 -7.97 2.95 -6.92
CA VAL A 119 -6.77 2.33 -6.32
C VAL A 119 -6.18 3.20 -5.21
N LEU A 120 -6.04 4.49 -5.44
CA LEU A 120 -5.51 5.43 -4.45
C LEU A 120 -6.43 5.54 -3.23
N THR A 121 -7.75 5.55 -3.44
CA THR A 121 -8.72 5.62 -2.35
C THR A 121 -8.69 4.36 -1.50
N LEU A 122 -8.75 3.18 -2.12
CA LEU A 122 -8.65 1.92 -1.42
C LEU A 122 -7.31 1.83 -0.69
N GLY A 123 -6.20 2.17 -1.36
CA GLY A 123 -4.86 2.19 -0.79
C GLY A 123 -4.74 3.10 0.43
N LEU A 124 -5.33 4.29 0.38
CA LEU A 124 -5.37 5.22 1.52
C LEU A 124 -6.15 4.61 2.70
N VAL A 125 -7.33 4.05 2.45
CA VAL A 125 -8.15 3.42 3.51
C VAL A 125 -7.42 2.25 4.15
N TYR A 126 -6.81 1.36 3.35
CA TYR A 126 -6.05 0.22 3.85
C TYR A 126 -4.82 0.66 4.65
N THR A 127 -4.12 1.69 4.18
CA THR A 127 -2.91 2.19 4.84
C THR A 127 -3.22 2.94 6.13
N LEU A 128 -4.27 3.77 6.16
CA LEU A 128 -4.67 4.49 7.38
C LEU A 128 -4.99 3.53 8.54
N LYS A 129 -5.64 2.40 8.23
CA LYS A 129 -6.00 1.39 9.23
C LYS A 129 -4.95 0.30 9.43
N VAL A 130 -3.74 0.44 8.86
CA VAL A 130 -2.73 -0.62 8.92
C VAL A 130 -2.37 -0.91 10.37
N PHE A 131 -2.42 -2.18 10.75
CA PHE A 131 -2.12 -2.63 12.11
C PHE A 131 -1.24 -3.87 12.08
N ASP A 132 -1.68 -4.92 11.39
CA ASP A 132 -1.09 -6.26 11.47
C ASP A 132 0.39 -6.27 11.10
N VAL A 133 0.75 -5.67 9.97
CA VAL A 133 2.14 -5.63 9.47
C VAL A 133 3.06 -4.92 10.46
N ILE A 134 2.66 -3.74 10.94
CA ILE A 134 3.45 -2.97 11.92
C ILE A 134 3.57 -3.75 13.22
N TRP A 135 2.47 -4.29 13.71
CA TRP A 135 2.45 -4.98 15.00
C TRP A 135 3.34 -6.23 15.00
N VAL A 136 3.29 -7.01 13.92
CA VAL A 136 4.06 -8.25 13.78
C VAL A 136 5.56 -7.95 13.61
N MET A 137 5.91 -6.95 12.79
CA MET A 137 7.30 -6.66 12.46
C MET A 137 8.01 -5.90 13.58
N THR A 138 7.41 -4.83 14.11
CA THR A 138 8.11 -3.87 14.97
C THR A 138 7.36 -3.52 16.26
N LYS A 139 6.07 -3.87 16.36
CA LYS A 139 5.19 -3.40 17.45
C LYS A 139 5.13 -1.87 17.58
N GLY A 140 5.40 -1.14 16.49
CA GLY A 140 5.48 0.32 16.45
C GLY A 140 6.87 0.89 16.77
N GLY A 141 7.85 0.05 17.12
CA GLY A 141 9.21 0.49 17.45
C GLY A 141 10.17 0.55 16.25
N PRO A 142 11.47 0.77 16.53
CA PRO A 142 12.03 1.24 17.82
C PRO A 142 11.69 2.72 18.07
N ALA A 143 11.69 3.16 19.33
CA ALA A 143 11.40 4.55 19.70
C ALA A 143 10.13 5.16 19.05
N ASN A 144 9.07 4.35 18.91
CA ASN A 144 7.82 4.71 18.24
C ASN A 144 7.95 5.12 16.75
N SER A 145 9.08 4.83 16.08
CA SER A 145 9.34 5.29 14.71
C SER A 145 8.41 4.69 13.65
N THR A 146 7.76 3.56 13.96
CA THR A 146 6.76 2.92 13.09
C THR A 146 5.36 2.96 13.68
N GLN A 147 5.16 3.70 14.77
CA GLN A 147 3.88 3.77 15.47
C GLN A 147 2.84 4.53 14.65
N THR A 148 1.62 4.00 14.65
CA THR A 148 0.42 4.55 14.02
C THR A 148 -0.68 4.71 15.05
N VAL A 149 -1.75 5.44 14.70
CA VAL A 149 -2.92 5.60 15.58
C VAL A 149 -3.51 4.25 16.00
N THR A 150 -3.57 3.28 15.09
CA THR A 150 -4.07 1.92 15.35
C THR A 150 -3.19 1.16 16.34
N THR A 151 -1.88 1.17 16.14
CA THR A 151 -0.94 0.45 17.02
C THR A 151 -0.82 1.13 18.39
N TYR A 152 -0.90 2.46 18.45
CA TYR A 152 -0.97 3.22 19.69
C TYR A 152 -2.27 2.93 20.47
N GLY A 153 -3.42 2.94 19.79
CA GLY A 153 -4.70 2.60 20.41
C GLY A 153 -4.73 1.17 20.96
N TYR A 154 -4.09 0.22 20.26
CA TYR A 154 -3.91 -1.14 20.76
C TYR A 154 -3.01 -1.17 22.01
N GLN A 155 -1.87 -0.49 22.01
CA GLN A 155 -0.98 -0.42 23.18
C GLN A 155 -1.71 0.13 24.41
N LEU A 156 -2.49 1.20 24.24
CA LEU A 156 -3.28 1.81 25.31
C LEU A 156 -4.33 0.86 25.90
N SER A 157 -4.98 0.05 25.07
CA SER A 157 -6.09 -0.83 25.47
C SER A 157 -5.61 -2.22 25.88
N ALA A 158 -5.01 -2.97 24.96
CA ALA A 158 -4.66 -4.37 25.08
C ALA A 158 -3.14 -4.62 25.24
N GLY A 159 -2.29 -3.61 25.09
CA GLY A 159 -0.84 -3.73 25.23
C GLY A 159 -0.30 -3.64 26.66
N GLY A 160 -1.15 -3.74 27.68
CA GLY A 160 -0.76 -3.75 29.10
C GLY A 160 -0.94 -2.43 29.84
N LEU A 161 -1.35 -1.36 29.17
CA LEU A 161 -1.65 -0.06 29.80
C LEU A 161 -3.06 0.02 30.40
N SER A 162 -3.98 -0.87 29.98
CA SER A 162 -5.38 -0.96 30.44
C SER A 162 -6.17 0.37 30.41
N ARG A 163 -5.75 1.30 29.55
CA ARG A 163 -6.37 2.62 29.32
C ARG A 163 -7.37 2.53 28.18
N PHE A 164 -8.41 1.72 28.37
CA PHE A 164 -9.43 1.45 27.35
C PHE A 164 -10.12 2.70 26.82
N GLY A 165 -10.40 3.69 27.68
CA GLY A 165 -11.00 4.96 27.27
C GLY A 165 -10.14 5.75 26.27
N LEU A 166 -8.81 5.79 26.49
CA LEU A 166 -7.89 6.44 25.56
C LEU A 166 -7.71 5.62 24.28
N GLY A 167 -7.67 4.29 24.39
CA GLY A 167 -7.66 3.40 23.22
C GLY A 167 -8.90 3.58 22.34
N ALA A 168 -10.08 3.69 22.95
CA ALA A 168 -11.33 3.98 22.25
C ALA A 168 -11.32 5.36 21.58
N ALA A 169 -10.78 6.38 22.25
CA ALA A 169 -10.62 7.71 21.66
C ALA A 169 -9.72 7.70 20.41
N ALA A 170 -8.61 6.96 20.44
CA ALA A 170 -7.74 6.77 19.27
C ALA A 170 -8.47 6.08 18.11
N GLY A 171 -9.26 5.05 18.40
CA GLY A 171 -10.11 4.38 17.40
C GLY A 171 -11.16 5.32 16.78
N ASN A 172 -11.85 6.11 17.60
CA ASN A 172 -12.83 7.09 17.13
C ASN A 172 -12.18 8.19 16.27
N LEU A 173 -10.99 8.65 16.62
CA LEU A 173 -10.23 9.60 15.80
C LEU A 173 -9.97 9.03 14.41
N LEU A 174 -9.58 7.75 14.32
CA LEU A 174 -9.35 7.09 13.03
C LEU A 174 -10.64 7.01 12.19
N ILE A 175 -11.79 6.73 12.81
CA ILE A 175 -13.09 6.73 12.12
C ILE A 175 -13.42 8.10 11.55
N VAL A 176 -13.22 9.17 12.33
CA VAL A 176 -13.46 10.55 11.90
C VAL A 176 -12.56 10.90 10.71
N VAL A 177 -11.26 10.60 10.79
CA VAL A 177 -10.30 10.85 9.72
C VAL A 177 -10.67 10.06 8.45
N ALA A 178 -10.93 8.76 8.58
CA ALA A 178 -11.32 7.91 7.45
C ALA A 178 -12.62 8.40 6.78
N THR A 179 -13.60 8.83 7.58
CA THR A 179 -14.87 9.38 7.08
C THR A 179 -14.66 10.70 6.35
N ALA A 180 -13.82 11.59 6.89
CA ALA A 180 -13.48 12.85 6.22
C ALA A 180 -12.85 12.59 4.84
N PHE A 181 -11.90 11.67 4.74
CA PHE A 181 -11.30 11.27 3.46
C PHE A 181 -12.32 10.66 2.50
N ALA A 182 -13.19 9.77 2.99
CA ALA A 182 -14.25 9.17 2.16
C ALA A 182 -15.20 10.24 1.60
N LEU A 183 -15.62 11.22 2.42
CA LEU A 183 -16.49 12.31 1.97
C LEU A 183 -15.80 13.22 0.95
N LEU A 184 -14.52 13.55 1.15
CA LEU A 184 -13.74 14.33 0.19
C LEU A 184 -13.62 13.61 -1.15
N TYR A 185 -13.36 12.30 -1.13
CA TYR A 185 -13.30 11.49 -2.34
C TYR A 185 -14.65 11.44 -3.07
N LEU A 186 -15.75 11.20 -2.35
CA LEU A 186 -17.10 11.20 -2.95
C LEU A 186 -17.47 12.56 -3.57
N ARG A 187 -17.02 13.67 -2.96
CA ARG A 187 -17.18 15.01 -3.53
C ARG A 187 -16.37 15.19 -4.81
N SER A 188 -15.11 14.72 -4.84
CA SER A 188 -14.25 14.76 -6.04
C SER A 188 -14.88 14.00 -7.21
N LEU A 189 -15.41 12.80 -6.96
CA LEU A 189 -16.08 11.98 -7.98
C LEU A 189 -17.33 12.67 -8.56
N ARG A 190 -18.11 13.36 -7.72
CA ARG A 190 -19.29 14.11 -8.16
C ARG A 190 -18.90 15.33 -9.00
N ALA A 191 -17.77 15.97 -8.68
CA ALA A 191 -17.27 17.13 -9.43
C ALA A 191 -16.74 16.73 -10.83
N GLU A 192 -16.14 15.54 -10.96
CA GLU A 192 -15.68 15.00 -12.25
C GLU A 192 -16.83 14.51 -13.15
N ASN A 193 -18.03 14.29 -12.60
CA ASN A 193 -19.19 13.77 -13.33
C ASN A 193 -20.43 14.69 -13.21
N PRO A 194 -20.43 15.88 -13.87
CA PRO A 194 -21.57 16.82 -13.81
C PRO A 194 -22.86 16.29 -14.47
N ALA A 195 -22.79 15.16 -15.17
CA ALA A 195 -23.85 14.64 -16.04
C ALA A 195 -24.67 13.48 -15.43
N ALA A 196 -24.80 13.39 -14.11
CA ALA A 196 -25.82 12.54 -13.50
C ALA A 196 -27.02 13.42 -13.11
N PRO A 197 -28.09 13.50 -13.93
CA PRO A 197 -29.30 14.19 -13.55
C PRO A 197 -29.90 13.51 -12.33
N GLY A 198 -30.51 14.31 -11.47
CA GLY A 198 -31.19 13.85 -10.26
C GLY A 198 -32.00 12.57 -10.48
N ARG A 199 -31.77 11.60 -9.59
CA ARG A 199 -32.73 10.53 -9.37
C ARG A 199 -34.06 11.20 -8.99
N LYS A 200 -35.10 10.88 -9.77
CA LYS A 200 -36.50 11.17 -9.47
C LYS A 200 -36.87 10.70 -8.06
#